data_AF-A0A7G2F5P1-F1
#
_entry.id   AF-A0A7G2F5P1-F1
#
_cell.length_a   1.000
_cell.length_b   1.000
_cell.length_c   1.000
_cell.angle_alpha   90.00
_cell.angle_beta   90.00
_cell.angle_gamma   90.00
#
_symmetry.space_group_name_H-M   'P 1'
#
loop_
_entity.id
_entity.type
_entity.pdbx_description
1 polymer ?
#
loop_
_entity_poly.entity_id
_entity_poly.type
_entity_poly.pdbx_seq_one_letter_code
_entity_poly.pdbx_strand_id
1 'polypeptide(L)'
;MNLLPDIVIRRLTRLLLAGRLRSGYKPTAEMQLSDLLRFVDSIKKMPIAIHTEKPKTQHYELPTAFFELVLGRNMKYSSCYFSNDSSSLEDAEEAILALYCERAKVEDGQSVLDIGCGWGSLSLYIARKYSKCKLTGICNSKTQKAFIDEKCRKLGLQNIEIIVADISTFEHEGTYDRIFSIEMFEHMKNYGELLKKIGKWMKEDSLLFVHYFCHKTFAYHFEDVNDDDWITRHFFSGGTMPSADLLLYFQENVSIVDHWLVSGTHYAKTSEEWLKRMDKEIVAVKEIMEVTYGKEEASGWLHTSSSRRNDDDFFIFLPIFQ
;
A
#
# COMPACT_ATOMS: atom_id res chain seq x y z
N MET A 1 23.78 -14.15 15.93
CA MET A 1 23.93 -15.43 15.20
C MET A 1 22.56 -15.77 14.62
N ASN A 2 22.40 -15.59 13.31
CA ASN A 2 21.23 -15.89 12.49
C ASN A 2 20.69 -17.32 12.79
N LEU A 3 19.61 -17.48 13.57
CA LEU A 3 19.07 -18.80 13.95
C LEU A 3 18.15 -19.51 12.93
N LEU A 4 17.67 -18.90 11.85
CA LEU A 4 16.81 -19.50 10.81
C LEU A 4 17.16 -18.97 9.40
N PRO A 5 17.59 -19.84 8.48
CA PRO A 5 17.81 -19.48 7.08
C PRO A 5 16.51 -19.09 6.35
N ASP A 6 16.60 -18.20 5.36
CA ASP A 6 15.48 -17.75 4.50
C ASP A 6 14.61 -18.87 3.95
N ILE A 7 15.23 -19.99 3.57
CA ILE A 7 14.51 -21.15 3.03
C ILE A 7 13.52 -21.73 4.05
N VAL A 8 13.86 -21.68 5.34
CA VAL A 8 13.00 -22.14 6.44
C VAL A 8 11.87 -21.14 6.65
N ILE A 9 12.19 -19.85 6.68
CA ILE A 9 11.19 -18.77 6.82
C ILE A 9 10.16 -18.87 5.69
N ARG A 10 10.60 -18.88 4.43
CA ARG A 10 9.71 -18.99 3.26
C ARG A 10 8.88 -20.27 3.29
N ARG A 11 9.40 -21.39 3.78
CA ARG A 11 8.63 -22.64 3.93
C ARG A 11 7.54 -22.50 4.99
N LEU A 12 7.85 -21.92 6.14
CA LEU A 12 6.87 -21.69 7.20
C LEU A 12 5.77 -20.71 6.74
N THR A 13 6.13 -19.62 6.08
CA THR A 13 5.17 -18.67 5.49
C THR A 13 4.22 -19.37 4.53
N ARG A 14 4.73 -20.23 3.62
CA ARG A 14 3.87 -21.00 2.70
C ARG A 14 2.92 -21.96 3.42
N LEU A 15 3.30 -22.53 4.55
CA LEU A 15 2.42 -23.38 5.35
C LEU A 15 1.27 -22.57 5.98
N LEU A 16 1.56 -21.37 6.49
CA LEU A 16 0.55 -20.45 7.02
C LEU A 16 -0.41 -19.98 5.91
N LEU A 17 0.13 -19.59 4.75
CA LEU A 17 -0.67 -19.22 3.58
C LEU A 17 -1.56 -20.38 3.12
N ALA A 18 -1.05 -21.60 3.07
CA ALA A 18 -1.87 -22.78 2.74
C ALA A 18 -3.00 -23.01 3.77
N GLY A 19 -2.75 -22.73 5.06
CA GLY A 19 -3.78 -22.70 6.09
C GLY A 19 -4.85 -21.65 5.82
N ARG A 20 -4.45 -20.42 5.50
CA ARG A 20 -5.35 -19.33 5.13
C ARG A 20 -6.22 -19.68 3.92
N LEU A 21 -5.62 -20.25 2.87
CA LEU A 21 -6.34 -20.67 1.67
C LEU A 21 -7.40 -21.73 2.00
N ARG A 22 -7.06 -22.74 2.81
CA ARG A 22 -8.03 -23.77 3.24
C ARG A 22 -9.20 -23.19 4.05
N SER A 23 -8.96 -22.15 4.85
CA SER A 23 -10.00 -21.48 5.64
C SER A 23 -10.89 -20.55 4.80
N GLY A 24 -10.28 -19.86 3.83
CA GLY A 24 -10.96 -18.87 2.99
C GLY A 24 -11.84 -19.48 1.89
N TYR A 25 -11.41 -20.58 1.26
CA TYR A 25 -12.22 -21.27 0.25
C TYR A 25 -13.36 -22.05 0.88
N LYS A 26 -14.57 -21.84 0.37
CA LYS A 26 -15.77 -22.58 0.79
C LYS A 26 -16.09 -23.73 -0.18
N PRO A 27 -16.81 -24.78 0.27
CA PRO A 27 -17.11 -25.95 -0.56
C PRO A 27 -17.94 -25.66 -1.82
N THR A 28 -18.73 -24.58 -1.82
CA THR A 28 -19.59 -24.20 -2.95
C THR A 28 -19.50 -22.71 -3.25
N ALA A 29 -19.82 -22.33 -4.50
CA ALA A 29 -19.86 -20.93 -4.93
C ALA A 29 -20.91 -20.11 -4.16
N GLU A 30 -22.06 -20.71 -3.82
CA GLU A 30 -23.10 -20.08 -3.01
C GLU A 30 -22.59 -19.73 -1.61
N MET A 31 -21.90 -20.66 -0.95
CA MET A 31 -21.30 -20.40 0.35
C MET A 31 -20.20 -19.35 0.27
N GLN A 32 -19.40 -19.35 -0.80
CA GLN A 32 -18.35 -18.35 -1.02
C GLN A 32 -18.93 -16.95 -1.17
N LEU A 33 -19.98 -16.80 -1.98
CA LEU A 33 -20.69 -15.54 -2.18
C LEU A 33 -21.37 -15.10 -0.88
N SER A 34 -22.03 -16.01 -0.16
CA SER A 34 -22.67 -15.70 1.13
C SER A 34 -21.67 -15.21 2.18
N ASP A 35 -20.46 -15.78 2.21
CA ASP A 35 -19.37 -15.32 3.09
C ASP A 35 -18.89 -13.90 2.70
N LEU A 36 -18.70 -13.66 1.40
CA LEU A 36 -18.31 -12.34 0.89
C LEU A 36 -19.38 -11.27 1.17
N LEU A 37 -20.66 -11.58 0.95
CA LEU A 37 -21.75 -10.64 1.22
C LEU A 37 -21.88 -10.32 2.72
N ARG A 38 -21.68 -11.31 3.60
CA ARG A 38 -21.62 -11.06 5.05
C ARG A 38 -20.47 -10.12 5.41
N PHE A 39 -19.32 -10.27 4.76
CA PHE A 39 -18.18 -9.35 4.93
C PHE A 39 -18.50 -7.94 4.41
N VAL A 40 -19.12 -7.82 3.23
CA VAL A 40 -19.58 -6.53 2.69
C VAL A 40 -20.54 -5.83 3.67
N ASP A 41 -21.53 -6.57 4.19
CA ASP A 41 -22.51 -6.04 5.13
C ASP A 41 -21.90 -5.66 6.48
N SER A 42 -20.84 -6.34 6.92
CA SER A 42 -20.14 -5.98 8.16
C SER A 42 -19.37 -4.68 7.99
N ILE A 43 -18.63 -4.51 6.89
CA ILE A 43 -17.81 -3.30 6.69
C ILE A 43 -18.63 -2.04 6.38
N LYS A 44 -19.84 -2.18 5.81
CA LYS A 44 -20.80 -1.07 5.66
C LYS A 44 -21.23 -0.43 6.99
N LYS A 45 -21.08 -1.15 8.11
CA LYS A 45 -21.46 -0.69 9.46
C LYS A 45 -20.29 -0.12 10.26
N MET A 46 -19.08 -0.18 9.72
CA MET A 46 -17.85 0.30 10.37
C MET A 46 -17.63 1.80 10.10
N PRO A 47 -16.74 2.49 10.84
CA PRO A 47 -16.22 3.79 10.42
C PRO A 47 -15.38 3.68 9.14
N ILE A 48 -15.08 4.79 8.46
CA ILE A 48 -14.22 4.81 7.26
C ILE A 48 -12.85 4.18 7.56
N ALA A 49 -12.26 4.51 8.70
CA ALA A 49 -11.04 3.89 9.21
C ALA A 49 -11.21 3.57 10.70
N ILE A 50 -10.57 2.51 11.18
CA ILE A 50 -10.44 2.25 12.61
C ILE A 50 -9.14 2.90 13.07
N HIS A 51 -9.26 3.89 13.95
CA HIS A 51 -8.12 4.37 14.70
C HIS A 51 -7.85 3.34 15.81
N THR A 52 -6.87 2.47 15.61
CA THR A 52 -6.26 1.81 16.77
C THR A 52 -5.61 2.93 17.59
N GLU A 53 -5.75 2.95 18.91
CA GLU A 53 -5.10 3.97 19.76
C GLU A 53 -3.58 3.72 19.89
N LYS A 54 -3.10 2.55 19.45
CA LYS A 54 -1.70 2.10 19.53
C LYS A 54 -0.68 2.63 18.50
N PRO A 55 -0.99 3.26 17.36
CA PRO A 55 0.02 3.72 16.41
C PRO A 55 0.48 5.16 16.64
N LYS A 56 0.09 5.82 17.76
CA LYS A 56 0.46 7.22 18.03
C LYS A 56 1.50 7.42 19.13
N THR A 57 1.91 6.36 19.84
CA THR A 57 3.12 6.38 20.70
C THR A 57 4.37 6.07 19.88
N GLN A 58 4.82 7.07 19.12
CA GLN A 58 6.22 7.43 18.82
C GLN A 58 7.24 6.46 18.18
N HIS A 59 7.01 5.17 17.90
CA HIS A 59 8.13 4.27 17.51
C HIS A 59 7.83 3.21 16.42
N TYR A 60 7.06 3.47 15.36
CA TYR A 60 6.87 2.44 14.30
C TYR A 60 6.89 2.95 12.85
N GLU A 61 7.03 4.25 12.60
CA GLU A 61 7.33 4.73 11.25
C GLU A 61 8.83 4.73 11.03
N LEU A 62 9.30 3.87 10.13
CA LEU A 62 10.67 3.94 9.64
C LEU A 62 10.96 5.32 9.04
N PRO A 63 12.14 5.89 9.27
CA PRO A 63 12.48 7.18 8.70
C PRO A 63 12.61 7.08 7.17
N THR A 64 12.34 8.18 6.47
CA THR A 64 12.49 8.27 5.00
C THR A 64 13.84 7.75 4.50
N ALA A 65 14.92 7.95 5.27
CA ALA A 65 16.25 7.47 4.94
C ALA A 65 16.32 5.93 4.77
N PHE A 66 15.54 5.16 5.52
CA PHE A 66 15.43 3.71 5.31
C PHE A 66 14.83 3.41 3.94
N PHE A 67 13.73 4.09 3.60
CA PHE A 67 13.04 3.90 2.33
C PHE A 67 13.92 4.31 1.13
N GLU A 68 14.78 5.31 1.28
CA GLU A 68 15.73 5.73 0.24
C GLU A 68 16.79 4.66 -0.07
N LEU A 69 17.11 3.76 0.88
CA LEU A 69 18.04 2.65 0.65
C LEU A 69 17.40 1.47 -0.09
N VAL A 70 16.13 1.21 0.19
CA VAL A 70 15.44 -0.04 -0.18
C VAL A 70 14.51 0.10 -1.39
N LEU A 71 13.89 1.27 -1.60
CA LEU A 71 12.97 1.49 -2.70
C LEU A 71 13.71 1.84 -4.00
N GLY A 72 12.96 1.89 -5.11
CA GLY A 72 13.46 2.40 -6.38
C GLY A 72 13.55 3.92 -6.40
N ARG A 73 14.08 4.45 -7.50
CA ARG A 73 14.31 5.89 -7.69
C ARG A 73 13.07 6.76 -7.49
N ASN A 74 11.88 6.23 -7.79
CA ASN A 74 10.63 6.96 -7.63
C ASN A 74 10.05 6.86 -6.21
N MET A 75 10.73 6.19 -5.27
CA MET A 75 10.27 5.96 -3.89
C MET A 75 8.88 5.32 -3.85
N LYS A 76 8.64 4.36 -4.73
CA LYS A 76 7.33 3.72 -4.85
C LYS A 76 7.20 2.61 -3.83
N TYR A 77 6.51 2.86 -2.72
CA TYR A 77 6.20 1.85 -1.72
C TYR A 77 4.84 1.18 -2.00
N SER A 78 4.77 0.44 -3.11
CA SER A 78 3.63 -0.38 -3.54
C SER A 78 4.04 -1.28 -4.71
N SER A 79 3.22 -2.26 -5.10
CA SER A 79 3.55 -3.23 -6.17
C SER A 79 4.02 -2.57 -7.47
N CYS A 80 5.17 -3.00 -8.00
CA CYS A 80 5.67 -2.56 -9.31
C CYS A 80 5.14 -3.44 -10.44
N TYR A 81 5.49 -3.14 -11.70
CA TYR A 81 5.10 -3.94 -12.86
C TYR A 81 6.33 -4.35 -13.68
N PHE A 82 6.82 -5.56 -13.42
CA PHE A 82 7.88 -6.18 -14.21
C PHE A 82 7.35 -6.66 -15.58
N SER A 83 7.42 -5.78 -16.59
CA SER A 83 7.14 -6.13 -17.98
C SER A 83 8.31 -6.90 -18.60
N ASN A 84 8.19 -7.31 -19.86
CA ASN A 84 9.29 -7.92 -20.60
C ASN A 84 10.49 -6.97 -20.80
N ASP A 85 10.24 -5.66 -20.76
CA ASP A 85 11.27 -4.63 -20.92
C ASP A 85 11.90 -4.20 -19.58
N SER A 86 11.41 -4.72 -18.45
CA SER A 86 11.94 -4.38 -17.14
C SER A 86 13.23 -5.16 -16.85
N SER A 87 14.35 -4.45 -16.78
CA SER A 87 15.66 -5.00 -16.40
C SER A 87 16.03 -4.71 -14.93
N SER A 88 15.31 -3.79 -14.29
CA SER A 88 15.57 -3.29 -12.94
C SER A 88 14.28 -2.99 -12.17
N LEU A 89 14.40 -2.73 -10.85
CA LEU A 89 13.28 -2.22 -10.04
C LEU A 89 12.82 -0.84 -10.53
N GLU A 90 13.76 0.02 -10.96
CA GLU A 90 13.45 1.33 -11.53
C GLU A 90 12.58 1.20 -12.78
N ASP A 91 12.92 0.28 -13.70
CA ASP A 91 12.11 0.04 -14.89
C ASP A 91 10.70 -0.44 -14.50
N ALA A 92 10.61 -1.30 -13.48
CA ALA A 92 9.32 -1.81 -13.00
C ALA A 92 8.47 -0.73 -12.29
N GLU A 93 9.09 0.23 -11.60
CA GLU A 93 8.42 1.41 -11.04
C GLU A 93 7.89 2.31 -12.17
N GLU A 94 8.72 2.65 -13.15
CA GLU A 94 8.30 3.48 -14.29
C GLU A 94 7.16 2.82 -15.08
N ALA A 95 7.23 1.50 -15.29
CA ALA A 95 6.23 0.74 -16.03
C ALA A 95 4.85 0.74 -15.33
N ILE A 96 4.80 0.54 -14.01
CA ILE A 96 3.51 0.59 -13.29
C ILE A 96 2.95 2.01 -13.24
N LEU A 97 3.79 3.04 -13.08
CA LEU A 97 3.36 4.44 -13.06
C LEU A 97 2.80 4.87 -14.42
N ALA A 98 3.42 4.40 -15.51
CA ALA A 98 2.89 4.57 -16.85
C ALA A 98 1.54 3.87 -17.02
N LEU A 99 1.42 2.62 -16.55
CA LEU A 99 0.19 1.83 -16.64
C LEU A 99 -0.97 2.48 -15.86
N TYR A 100 -0.70 3.08 -14.70
CA TYR A 100 -1.71 3.86 -13.97
C TYR A 100 -2.21 5.04 -14.79
N CYS A 101 -1.30 5.81 -15.40
CA CYS A 101 -1.68 6.96 -16.22
C CYS A 101 -2.48 6.53 -17.46
N GLU A 102 -2.12 5.42 -18.09
CA GLU A 102 -2.84 4.84 -19.22
C GLU A 102 -4.27 4.42 -18.82
N ARG A 103 -4.40 3.59 -17.78
CA ARG A 103 -5.70 3.06 -17.34
C ARG A 103 -6.62 4.15 -16.78
N ALA A 104 -6.05 5.13 -16.09
CA ALA A 104 -6.78 6.28 -15.60
C ALA A 104 -7.00 7.35 -16.69
N LYS A 105 -6.54 7.14 -17.92
CA LYS A 105 -6.69 8.08 -19.05
C LYS A 105 -6.25 9.50 -18.68
N VAL A 106 -5.04 9.62 -18.14
CA VAL A 106 -4.45 10.92 -17.76
C VAL A 106 -4.07 11.69 -19.01
N GLU A 107 -4.52 12.93 -19.09
CA GLU A 107 -4.21 13.88 -20.16
C GLU A 107 -3.59 15.16 -19.60
N ASP A 108 -2.72 15.80 -20.37
CA ASP A 108 -2.05 17.02 -19.94
C ASP A 108 -3.07 18.17 -19.75
N GLY A 109 -2.96 18.89 -18.64
CA GLY A 109 -3.88 19.98 -18.28
C GLY A 109 -4.98 19.61 -17.28
N GLN A 110 -5.09 18.34 -16.89
CA GLN A 110 -6.06 17.86 -15.90
C GLN A 110 -5.70 18.25 -14.46
N SER A 111 -6.71 18.45 -13.60
CA SER A 111 -6.52 18.43 -12.16
C SER A 111 -6.53 17.00 -11.62
N VAL A 112 -5.50 16.63 -10.86
CA VAL A 112 -5.28 15.27 -10.36
C VAL A 112 -5.19 15.27 -8.84
N LEU A 113 -5.94 14.38 -8.19
CA LEU A 113 -5.83 14.09 -6.76
C LEU A 113 -5.19 12.73 -6.53
N ASP A 114 -4.15 12.66 -5.69
CA ASP A 114 -3.46 11.42 -5.29
C ASP A 114 -3.70 11.18 -3.79
N ILE A 115 -4.66 10.30 -3.46
CA ILE A 115 -5.08 10.02 -2.09
C ILE A 115 -4.23 8.89 -1.51
N GLY A 116 -3.47 9.20 -0.45
CA GLY A 116 -2.47 8.30 0.10
C GLY A 116 -1.17 8.34 -0.71
N CYS A 117 -0.70 9.54 -1.08
CA CYS A 117 0.37 9.70 -2.07
C CYS A 117 1.76 9.19 -1.63
N GLY A 118 1.94 8.80 -0.37
CA GLY A 118 3.22 8.30 0.17
C GLY A 118 4.35 9.31 -0.03
N TRP A 119 5.51 8.86 -0.52
CA TRP A 119 6.63 9.73 -0.92
C TRP A 119 6.45 10.39 -2.31
N GLY A 120 5.23 10.38 -2.85
CA GLY A 120 4.85 11.09 -4.06
C GLY A 120 5.29 10.41 -5.35
N SER A 121 5.48 9.09 -5.36
CA SER A 121 5.93 8.35 -6.55
C SER A 121 5.09 8.63 -7.80
N LEU A 122 3.76 8.55 -7.67
CA LEU A 122 2.82 8.87 -8.75
C LEU A 122 2.67 10.37 -8.99
N SER A 123 2.49 11.16 -7.93
CA SER A 123 2.42 12.62 -8.02
C SER A 123 3.61 13.23 -8.77
N LEU A 124 4.85 12.90 -8.39
CA LEU A 124 6.06 13.38 -9.06
C LEU A 124 6.21 12.85 -10.48
N TYR A 125 5.72 11.63 -10.77
CA TYR A 125 5.71 11.08 -12.12
C TYR A 125 4.77 11.89 -13.04
N ILE A 126 3.51 12.06 -12.64
CA ILE A 126 2.50 12.79 -13.43
C ILE A 126 2.95 14.23 -13.63
N ALA A 127 3.42 14.92 -12.58
CA ALA A 127 3.83 16.32 -12.67
C ALA A 127 4.97 16.57 -13.67
N ARG A 128 5.92 15.63 -13.77
CA ARG A 128 7.02 15.69 -14.76
C ARG A 128 6.53 15.37 -16.17
N LYS A 129 5.69 14.35 -16.33
CA LYS A 129 5.25 13.85 -17.63
C LYS A 129 4.17 14.72 -18.28
N TYR A 130 3.30 15.31 -17.46
CA TYR A 130 2.16 16.14 -17.85
C TYR A 130 2.29 17.52 -17.20
N SER A 131 3.14 18.36 -17.79
CA SER A 131 3.57 19.64 -17.22
C SER A 131 2.45 20.65 -16.94
N LYS A 132 1.30 20.53 -17.61
CA LYS A 132 0.13 21.40 -17.42
C LYS A 132 -0.87 20.84 -16.42
N CYS A 133 -0.73 19.57 -16.00
CA CYS A 133 -1.55 19.03 -14.93
C CYS A 133 -1.31 19.80 -13.63
N LYS A 134 -2.34 19.92 -12.81
CA LYS A 134 -2.26 20.44 -11.43
C LYS A 134 -2.53 19.30 -10.47
N LEU A 135 -1.58 19.00 -9.61
CA LEU A 135 -1.64 17.84 -8.73
C LEU A 135 -1.83 18.27 -7.29
N THR A 136 -2.74 17.59 -6.61
CA THR A 136 -2.86 17.63 -5.15
C THR A 136 -2.60 16.23 -4.62
N GLY A 137 -1.64 16.08 -3.71
CA GLY A 137 -1.43 14.83 -2.97
C GLY A 137 -1.93 14.96 -1.54
N ILE A 138 -2.59 13.91 -1.02
CA ILE A 138 -2.97 13.81 0.39
C ILE A 138 -2.18 12.67 1.04
N CYS A 139 -1.49 12.96 2.14
CA CYS A 139 -0.83 11.97 2.98
C CYS A 139 -1.08 12.27 4.46
N ASN A 140 -0.83 11.31 5.34
CA ASN A 140 -0.94 11.50 6.79
C ASN A 140 0.39 11.90 7.45
N SER A 141 1.49 11.96 6.69
CA SER A 141 2.84 12.11 7.23
C SER A 141 3.52 13.42 6.80
N LYS A 142 4.01 14.17 7.80
CA LYS A 142 4.78 15.40 7.58
C LYS A 142 6.14 15.13 6.92
N THR A 143 6.75 13.97 7.17
CA THR A 143 8.06 13.61 6.60
C THR A 143 7.93 13.27 5.11
N GLN A 144 6.83 12.62 4.72
CA GLN A 144 6.48 12.39 3.31
C GLN A 144 6.26 13.70 2.56
N LYS A 145 5.49 14.64 3.13
CA LYS A 145 5.34 15.98 2.56
C LYS A 145 6.68 16.69 2.38
N ALA A 146 7.51 16.73 3.43
CA ALA A 146 8.81 17.39 3.36
C ALA A 146 9.73 16.79 2.27
N PHE A 147 9.69 15.46 2.09
CA PHE A 147 10.40 14.79 1.02
C PHE A 147 9.92 15.23 -0.36
N ILE A 148 8.61 15.26 -0.59
CA ILE A 148 8.02 15.66 -1.89
C ILE A 148 8.34 17.13 -2.17
N ASP A 149 8.15 18.03 -1.20
CA ASP A 149 8.43 19.46 -1.34
C ASP A 149 9.90 19.70 -1.76
N GLU A 150 10.85 18.97 -1.15
CA GLU A 150 12.27 19.04 -1.51
C GLU A 150 12.56 18.46 -2.91
N LYS A 151 11.89 17.38 -3.32
CA LYS A 151 11.99 16.85 -4.69
C LYS A 151 11.44 17.83 -5.70
N CYS A 152 10.30 18.47 -5.42
CA CYS A 152 9.72 19.51 -6.26
C CYS A 152 10.69 20.68 -6.44
N ARG A 153 11.29 21.16 -5.34
CA ARG A 153 12.31 22.23 -5.37
C ARG A 153 13.52 21.85 -6.23
N LYS A 154 14.05 20.63 -6.07
CA LYS A 154 15.20 20.12 -6.85
C LYS A 154 14.90 19.96 -8.34
N LEU A 155 13.67 19.60 -8.68
CA LEU A 155 13.22 19.35 -10.06
C LEU A 155 12.58 20.58 -10.72
N GLY A 156 12.42 21.69 -10.00
CA GLY A 156 11.74 22.88 -10.50
C GLY A 156 10.25 22.70 -10.75
N LEU A 157 9.61 21.73 -10.09
CA LEU A 157 8.18 21.45 -10.24
C LEU A 157 7.36 22.43 -9.39
N GLN A 158 6.39 23.09 -10.01
CA GLN A 158 5.50 24.07 -9.37
C GLN A 158 4.02 23.65 -9.41
N ASN A 159 3.74 22.50 -10.03
CA ASN A 159 2.40 22.01 -10.32
C ASN A 159 1.94 20.89 -9.36
N ILE A 160 2.57 20.77 -8.18
CA ILE A 160 2.19 19.84 -7.12
C ILE A 160 1.97 20.61 -5.82
N GLU A 161 0.88 20.30 -5.13
CA GLU A 161 0.62 20.71 -3.75
C GLU A 161 0.37 19.47 -2.88
N ILE A 162 0.98 19.40 -1.70
CA ILE A 162 0.78 18.28 -0.76
C ILE A 162 0.08 18.77 0.51
N ILE A 163 -1.02 18.11 0.84
CA ILE A 163 -1.84 18.31 2.03
C ILE A 163 -1.57 17.17 3.02
N VAL A 164 -1.25 17.52 4.27
CA VAL A 164 -1.13 16.54 5.35
C VAL A 164 -2.46 16.46 6.09
N ALA A 165 -3.20 15.37 5.90
CA ALA A 165 -4.51 15.18 6.51
C ALA A 165 -4.87 13.69 6.64
N ASP A 166 -5.77 13.40 7.59
CA ASP A 166 -6.37 12.07 7.73
C ASP A 166 -7.61 11.96 6.84
N ILE A 167 -7.54 11.12 5.81
CA ILE A 167 -8.61 10.97 4.82
C ILE A 167 -9.96 10.58 5.41
N SER A 168 -9.96 9.86 6.54
CA SER A 168 -11.18 9.41 7.20
C SER A 168 -12.03 10.58 7.72
N THR A 169 -11.39 11.69 8.10
CA THR A 169 -12.04 12.87 8.67
C THR A 169 -11.88 14.13 7.82
N PHE A 170 -10.94 14.15 6.89
CA PHE A 170 -10.69 15.29 5.99
C PHE A 170 -11.90 15.55 5.10
N GLU A 171 -12.26 16.82 4.99
CA GLU A 171 -13.25 17.33 4.03
C GLU A 171 -12.54 18.32 3.11
N HIS A 172 -12.97 18.35 1.85
CA HIS A 172 -12.34 19.14 0.80
C HIS A 172 -13.41 19.74 -0.10
N GLU A 173 -13.19 20.97 -0.57
CA GLU A 173 -14.14 21.73 -1.37
C GLU A 173 -13.81 21.72 -2.88
N GLY A 174 -12.65 21.21 -3.28
CA GLY A 174 -12.23 21.12 -4.68
C GLY A 174 -12.70 19.87 -5.41
N THR A 175 -12.69 19.94 -6.75
CA THR A 175 -12.99 18.81 -7.64
C THR A 175 -11.85 18.55 -8.64
N TYR A 176 -11.69 17.28 -9.02
CA TYR A 176 -10.55 16.79 -9.78
C TYR A 176 -10.98 15.99 -11.01
N ASP A 177 -10.30 16.17 -12.15
CA ASP A 177 -10.55 15.37 -13.36
C ASP A 177 -10.14 13.90 -13.17
N ARG A 178 -9.07 13.66 -12.40
CA ARG A 178 -8.59 12.31 -12.06
C ARG A 178 -8.33 12.21 -10.58
N ILE A 179 -8.74 11.09 -9.99
CA ILE A 179 -8.46 10.75 -8.61
C ILE A 179 -7.78 9.40 -8.59
N PHE A 180 -6.69 9.30 -7.83
CA PHE A 180 -5.94 8.07 -7.62
C PHE A 180 -6.00 7.67 -6.16
N SER A 181 -6.01 6.37 -5.93
CA SER A 181 -5.68 5.77 -4.66
C SER A 181 -4.91 4.47 -4.88
N ILE A 182 -3.64 4.45 -4.48
CA ILE A 182 -2.73 3.33 -4.70
C ILE A 182 -2.37 2.71 -3.35
N GLU A 183 -2.85 1.49 -3.12
CA GLU A 183 -2.63 0.65 -1.93
C GLU A 183 -2.95 1.37 -0.60
N MET A 184 -4.06 2.13 -0.58
CA MET A 184 -4.58 2.82 0.61
C MET A 184 -5.86 2.20 1.15
N PHE A 185 -6.70 1.62 0.29
CA PHE A 185 -8.02 1.08 0.65
C PHE A 185 -7.93 -0.11 1.64
N GLU A 186 -6.80 -0.81 1.67
CA GLU A 186 -6.51 -1.92 2.57
C GLU A 186 -6.42 -1.47 4.03
N HIS A 187 -6.17 -0.17 4.26
CA HIS A 187 -6.18 0.45 5.58
C HIS A 187 -7.56 0.99 5.98
N MET A 188 -8.54 0.95 5.07
CA MET A 188 -9.88 1.46 5.27
C MET A 188 -10.88 0.32 5.55
N LYS A 189 -12.07 0.68 6.00
CA LYS A 189 -13.14 -0.24 6.38
C LYS A 189 -14.42 0.07 5.62
N ASN A 190 -15.05 1.21 5.90
CA ASN A 190 -16.30 1.56 5.23
C ASN A 190 -16.05 2.17 3.83
N TYR A 191 -15.92 1.31 2.83
CA TYR A 191 -15.71 1.72 1.44
C TYR A 191 -16.88 2.53 0.87
N GLY A 192 -18.11 2.28 1.31
CA GLY A 192 -19.29 3.02 0.83
C GLY A 192 -19.22 4.50 1.22
N GLU A 193 -18.97 4.79 2.50
CA GLU A 193 -18.83 6.19 2.96
C GLU A 193 -17.54 6.85 2.44
N LEU A 194 -16.45 6.08 2.27
CA LEU A 194 -15.23 6.59 1.65
C LEU A 194 -15.46 6.96 0.17
N LEU A 195 -16.07 6.09 -0.62
CA LEU A 195 -16.37 6.35 -2.03
C LEU A 195 -17.40 7.45 -2.20
N LYS A 196 -18.36 7.57 -1.29
CA LYS A 196 -19.27 8.72 -1.21
C LYS A 196 -18.53 10.03 -0.96
N LYS A 197 -17.54 10.04 -0.07
CA LYS A 197 -16.69 11.21 0.17
C LYS A 197 -15.89 11.55 -1.09
N ILE A 198 -15.21 10.57 -1.69
CA ILE A 198 -14.43 10.76 -2.92
C ILE A 198 -15.31 11.25 -4.08
N GLY A 199 -16.52 10.71 -4.22
CA GLY A 199 -17.49 11.11 -5.23
C GLY A 199 -17.86 12.61 -5.17
N LYS A 200 -17.80 13.26 -3.99
CA LYS A 200 -18.00 14.71 -3.88
C LYS A 200 -16.84 15.53 -4.48
N TRP A 201 -15.66 14.92 -4.63
CA TRP A 201 -14.48 15.55 -5.23
C TRP A 201 -14.35 15.24 -6.72
N MET A 202 -15.31 14.51 -7.28
CA MET A 202 -15.38 14.18 -8.70
C MET A 202 -16.22 15.22 -9.43
N LYS A 203 -15.76 15.62 -10.61
CA LYS A 203 -16.57 16.26 -11.64
C LYS A 203 -17.39 15.19 -12.36
N GLU A 204 -18.28 15.60 -13.26
CA GLU A 204 -19.15 14.69 -14.03
C GLU A 204 -18.35 13.68 -14.88
N ASP A 205 -17.28 14.14 -15.54
CA ASP A 205 -16.40 13.30 -16.39
C ASP A 205 -15.15 12.78 -15.67
N SER A 206 -15.14 12.81 -14.34
CA SER A 206 -13.99 12.38 -13.56
C SER A 206 -13.83 10.88 -13.51
N LEU A 207 -12.57 10.42 -13.46
CA LEU A 207 -12.26 9.01 -13.22
C LEU A 207 -11.54 8.84 -11.88
N LEU A 208 -12.04 7.91 -11.09
CA LEU A 208 -11.35 7.36 -9.92
C LEU A 208 -10.63 6.08 -10.33
N PHE A 209 -9.31 6.04 -10.13
CA PHE A 209 -8.49 4.85 -10.29
C PHE A 209 -8.04 4.34 -8.92
N VAL A 210 -8.45 3.13 -8.56
CA VAL A 210 -8.04 2.46 -7.33
C VAL A 210 -7.19 1.25 -7.69
N HIS A 211 -6.02 1.13 -7.06
CA HIS A 211 -5.24 -0.09 -7.06
C HIS A 211 -5.06 -0.54 -5.62
N TYR A 212 -5.42 -1.78 -5.31
CA TYR A 212 -5.19 -2.42 -4.02
C TYR A 212 -4.69 -3.85 -4.23
N PHE A 213 -3.93 -4.38 -3.28
CA PHE A 213 -3.61 -5.81 -3.25
C PHE A 213 -4.83 -6.61 -2.77
N CYS A 214 -5.03 -7.81 -3.31
CA CYS A 214 -6.21 -8.61 -2.99
C CYS A 214 -5.92 -10.12 -3.01
N HIS A 215 -6.82 -10.89 -2.40
CA HIS A 215 -7.00 -12.28 -2.77
C HIS A 215 -8.06 -12.38 -3.87
N LYS A 216 -7.85 -13.24 -4.87
CA LYS A 216 -8.73 -13.29 -6.06
C LYS A 216 -10.19 -13.69 -5.80
N THR A 217 -10.50 -14.29 -4.64
CA THR A 217 -11.81 -14.92 -4.37
C THR A 217 -12.51 -14.41 -3.12
N PHE A 218 -11.78 -14.07 -2.07
CA PHE A 218 -12.37 -13.88 -0.75
C PHE A 218 -11.70 -12.71 -0.03
N ALA A 219 -12.48 -12.04 0.82
CA ALA A 219 -12.03 -10.94 1.64
C ALA A 219 -11.99 -11.37 3.10
N TYR A 220 -11.07 -10.79 3.87
CA TYR A 220 -11.01 -10.99 5.32
C TYR A 220 -10.31 -9.79 5.98
N HIS A 221 -10.64 -9.54 7.24
CA HIS A 221 -9.87 -8.59 8.02
C HIS A 221 -8.55 -9.21 8.44
N PHE A 222 -7.53 -8.36 8.48
CA PHE A 222 -6.30 -8.69 9.17
C PHE A 222 -6.59 -8.59 10.69
N GLU A 223 -7.18 -9.66 11.23
CA GLU A 223 -7.53 -9.82 12.65
C GLU A 223 -6.59 -10.79 13.37
N ASP A 224 -6.31 -10.49 14.63
CA ASP A 224 -5.60 -11.36 15.56
C ASP A 224 -6.55 -12.46 16.06
N VAL A 225 -6.88 -13.43 15.20
CA VAL A 225 -7.86 -14.48 15.52
C VAL A 225 -7.22 -15.63 16.31
N ASN A 226 -5.89 -15.81 16.21
CA ASN A 226 -5.14 -16.86 16.91
C ASN A 226 -3.72 -16.39 17.27
N ASP A 227 -3.14 -16.91 18.35
CA ASP A 227 -1.74 -16.68 18.77
C ASP A 227 -0.68 -17.06 17.72
N ASP A 228 -1.05 -17.79 16.68
CA ASP A 228 -0.19 -18.16 15.55
C ASP A 228 -0.26 -17.18 14.36
N ASP A 229 -1.15 -16.17 14.39
CA ASP A 229 -1.41 -15.23 13.30
C ASP A 229 -0.54 -13.95 13.39
N TRP A 230 0.74 -14.15 13.66
CA TRP A 230 1.71 -13.10 13.96
C TRP A 230 1.92 -12.08 12.82
N ILE A 231 1.78 -12.48 11.55
CA ILE A 231 1.90 -11.61 10.36
C ILE A 231 0.82 -10.51 10.40
N THR A 232 -0.38 -10.91 10.81
CA THR A 232 -1.57 -10.06 10.86
C THR A 232 -1.43 -8.98 11.92
N ARG A 233 -0.83 -9.31 13.07
CA ARG A 233 -0.60 -8.41 14.21
C ARG A 233 0.36 -7.25 13.93
N HIS A 234 1.40 -7.43 13.12
CA HIS A 234 2.51 -6.47 13.04
C HIS A 234 2.46 -5.51 11.85
N PHE A 235 1.83 -5.90 10.72
CA PHE A 235 1.80 -5.05 9.51
C PHE A 235 0.44 -4.50 9.16
N PHE A 236 -0.62 -5.20 9.56
CA PHE A 236 -1.97 -4.90 9.12
C PHE A 236 -2.97 -4.90 10.26
N SER A 237 -2.55 -4.61 11.50
CA SER A 237 -3.48 -4.46 12.62
C SER A 237 -4.55 -3.42 12.27
N GLY A 238 -5.79 -3.88 12.10
CA GLY A 238 -6.90 -3.03 11.66
C GLY A 238 -7.02 -2.83 10.14
N GLY A 239 -6.28 -3.59 9.34
CA GLY A 239 -6.31 -3.63 7.87
C GLY A 239 -7.29 -4.68 7.31
N THR A 240 -7.43 -4.71 5.99
CA THR A 240 -8.32 -5.62 5.25
C THR A 240 -7.54 -6.26 4.11
N MET A 241 -7.64 -7.58 3.93
CA MET A 241 -7.35 -8.22 2.66
C MET A 241 -8.65 -8.22 1.83
N PRO A 242 -8.77 -7.37 0.81
CA PRO A 242 -9.96 -7.35 -0.02
C PRO A 242 -10.01 -8.54 -0.98
N SER A 243 -11.21 -8.88 -1.46
CA SER A 243 -11.36 -9.72 -2.65
C SER A 243 -11.21 -8.86 -3.91
N ALA A 244 -10.85 -9.49 -5.03
CA ALA A 244 -10.75 -8.81 -6.33
C ALA A 244 -12.05 -8.07 -6.74
N ASP A 245 -13.20 -8.58 -6.35
CA ASP A 245 -14.52 -8.04 -6.68
C ASP A 245 -15.12 -7.17 -5.56
N LEU A 246 -14.40 -6.92 -4.46
CA LEU A 246 -14.98 -6.32 -3.26
C LEU A 246 -15.60 -4.93 -3.52
N LEU A 247 -14.91 -4.06 -4.25
CA LEU A 247 -15.42 -2.71 -4.54
C LEU A 247 -16.62 -2.69 -5.49
N LEU A 248 -16.89 -3.78 -6.21
CA LEU A 248 -18.07 -3.86 -7.08
C LEU A 248 -19.38 -3.81 -6.28
N TYR A 249 -19.33 -4.08 -4.97
CA TYR A 249 -20.46 -4.02 -4.05
C TYR A 249 -20.67 -2.63 -3.40
N PHE A 250 -19.88 -1.62 -3.78
CA PHE A 250 -19.89 -0.25 -3.23
C PHE A 250 -20.00 0.81 -4.33
N GLN A 251 -20.99 0.67 -5.20
CA GLN A 251 -21.20 1.54 -6.37
C GLN A 251 -22.35 2.54 -6.20
N GLU A 252 -22.70 2.88 -4.96
CA GLU A 252 -23.82 3.80 -4.70
C GLU A 252 -23.51 5.26 -5.12
N ASN A 253 -22.23 5.65 -5.17
CA ASN A 253 -21.79 7.02 -5.50
C ASN A 253 -20.73 7.08 -6.62
N VAL A 254 -20.33 5.94 -7.15
CA VAL A 254 -19.39 5.77 -8.26
C VAL A 254 -19.83 4.57 -9.09
N SER A 255 -19.47 4.48 -10.37
CA SER A 255 -19.78 3.33 -11.21
C SER A 255 -18.51 2.77 -11.85
N ILE A 256 -18.40 1.44 -11.86
CA ILE A 256 -17.26 0.76 -12.46
C ILE A 256 -17.26 0.98 -13.98
N VAL A 257 -16.12 1.45 -14.50
CA VAL A 257 -15.90 1.59 -15.95
C VAL A 257 -15.12 0.39 -16.50
N ASP A 258 -14.11 -0.07 -15.75
CA ASP A 258 -13.25 -1.17 -16.15
C ASP A 258 -12.59 -1.80 -14.90
N HIS A 259 -12.13 -3.04 -15.01
CA HIS A 259 -11.57 -3.83 -13.90
C HIS A 259 -10.46 -4.75 -14.40
N TRP A 260 -9.28 -4.65 -13.79
CA TRP A 260 -8.10 -5.45 -14.14
C TRP A 260 -7.50 -6.12 -12.92
N LEU A 261 -6.85 -7.26 -13.17
CA LEU A 261 -5.96 -7.90 -12.20
C LEU A 261 -4.52 -7.85 -12.70
N VAL A 262 -3.61 -7.63 -11.76
CA VAL A 262 -2.17 -7.79 -11.96
C VAL A 262 -1.74 -9.02 -11.16
N SER A 263 -0.98 -9.91 -11.79
CA SER A 263 -0.51 -11.12 -11.12
C SER A 263 0.29 -10.77 -9.86
N GLY A 264 0.03 -11.47 -8.75
CA GLY A 264 0.78 -11.31 -7.50
C GLY A 264 2.29 -11.53 -7.67
N THR A 265 2.72 -12.21 -8.73
CA THR A 265 4.14 -12.36 -9.08
C THR A 265 4.87 -11.04 -9.28
N HIS A 266 4.18 -9.97 -9.69
CA HIS A 266 4.80 -8.66 -9.82
C HIS A 266 5.15 -8.07 -8.45
N TYR A 267 4.22 -8.13 -7.49
CA TYR A 267 4.49 -7.69 -6.12
C TYR A 267 5.53 -8.59 -5.44
N ALA A 268 5.48 -9.91 -5.69
CA ALA A 268 6.51 -10.84 -5.21
C ALA A 268 7.93 -10.44 -5.64
N LYS A 269 8.09 -10.09 -6.93
CA LYS A 269 9.36 -9.58 -7.46
C LYS A 269 9.72 -8.23 -6.86
N THR A 270 8.76 -7.33 -6.65
CA THR A 270 8.99 -6.04 -5.98
C THR A 270 9.57 -6.25 -4.58
N SER A 271 8.93 -7.08 -3.76
CA SER A 271 9.41 -7.39 -2.41
C SER A 271 10.78 -8.06 -2.41
N GLU A 272 11.05 -8.92 -3.39
CA GLU A 272 12.37 -9.55 -3.55
C GLU A 272 13.47 -8.53 -3.89
N GLU A 273 13.20 -7.56 -4.77
CA GLU A 273 14.16 -6.50 -5.09
C GLU A 273 14.41 -5.56 -3.90
N TRP A 274 13.37 -5.24 -3.12
CA TRP A 274 13.51 -4.48 -1.88
C TRP A 274 14.36 -5.22 -0.84
N LEU A 275 14.12 -6.53 -0.67
CA LEU A 275 14.91 -7.38 0.23
C LEU A 275 16.39 -7.40 -0.19
N LYS A 276 16.69 -7.62 -1.47
CA LYS A 276 18.08 -7.59 -1.99
C LYS A 276 18.78 -6.27 -1.72
N ARG A 277 18.08 -5.14 -1.86
CA ARG A 277 18.64 -3.80 -1.57
C ARG A 277 18.88 -3.63 -0.07
N MET A 278 17.93 -4.02 0.75
CA MET A 278 18.07 -3.99 2.21
C MET A 278 19.28 -4.82 2.67
N ASP A 279 19.45 -6.05 2.16
CA ASP A 279 20.58 -6.91 2.49
C ASP A 279 21.92 -6.32 2.06
N LYS A 280 21.96 -5.65 0.90
CA LYS A 280 23.15 -4.95 0.41
C LYS A 280 23.51 -3.75 1.29
N GLU A 281 22.51 -3.04 1.79
CA GLU A 281 22.66 -1.83 2.61
C GLU A 281 22.57 -2.12 4.12
N ILE A 282 22.72 -3.37 4.55
CA ILE A 282 22.42 -3.82 5.92
C ILE A 282 23.17 -3.05 7.01
N VAL A 283 24.37 -2.55 6.73
CA VAL A 283 25.15 -1.72 7.66
C VAL A 283 24.48 -0.37 7.87
N ALA A 284 24.10 0.31 6.79
CA ALA A 284 23.42 1.60 6.85
C ALA A 284 22.00 1.46 7.43
N VAL A 285 21.29 0.38 7.05
CA VAL A 285 20.00 0.03 7.68
C VAL A 285 20.20 -0.13 9.18
N LYS A 286 21.19 -0.90 9.63
CA LYS A 286 21.47 -1.09 11.06
C LYS A 286 21.67 0.24 11.79
N GLU A 287 22.46 1.15 11.24
CA GLU A 287 22.69 2.46 11.85
C GLU A 287 21.40 3.28 11.96
N ILE A 288 20.58 3.30 10.92
CA ILE A 288 19.28 3.97 10.92
C ILE A 288 18.37 3.38 12.01
N MET A 289 18.35 2.04 12.13
CA MET A 289 17.55 1.34 13.12
C MET A 289 18.03 1.67 14.55
N GLU A 290 19.34 1.65 14.79
CA GLU A 290 19.93 2.00 16.10
C GLU A 290 19.62 3.43 16.51
N VAL A 291 19.57 4.37 15.55
CA VAL A 291 19.18 5.77 15.80
C VAL A 291 17.68 5.90 16.08
N THR A 292 16.85 5.13 15.38
CA THR A 292 15.38 5.26 15.44
C THR A 292 14.79 4.58 16.69
N TYR A 293 15.31 3.40 17.05
CA TYR A 293 14.74 2.54 18.09
C TYR A 293 15.71 2.28 19.26
N GLY A 294 16.97 2.72 19.13
CA GLY A 294 18.01 2.39 20.11
C GLY A 294 18.70 1.05 19.82
N LYS A 295 19.86 0.82 20.44
CA LYS A 295 20.75 -0.31 20.11
C LYS A 295 20.19 -1.70 20.45
N GLU A 296 19.40 -1.78 21.52
CA GLU A 296 18.81 -3.05 21.97
C GLU A 296 17.67 -3.49 21.03
N GLU A 297 16.76 -2.57 20.69
CA GLU A 297 15.66 -2.83 19.73
C GLU A 297 16.18 -3.02 18.30
N ALA A 298 17.16 -2.23 17.86
CA ALA A 298 17.75 -2.38 16.52
C ALA A 298 18.47 -3.72 16.32
N SER A 299 19.10 -4.26 17.37
CA SER A 299 19.68 -5.60 17.33
C SER A 299 18.59 -6.65 17.20
N GLY A 300 17.45 -6.49 17.91
CA GLY A 300 16.24 -7.29 17.72
C GLY A 300 15.79 -7.28 16.26
N TRP A 301 15.58 -6.09 15.70
CA TRP A 301 15.09 -5.84 14.34
C TRP A 301 15.97 -6.39 13.21
N LEU A 302 17.29 -6.44 13.41
CA LEU A 302 18.21 -7.06 12.45
C LEU A 302 18.34 -8.56 12.66
N HIS A 303 18.18 -9.06 13.89
CA HIS A 303 18.27 -10.48 14.21
C HIS A 303 17.03 -11.26 13.82
N THR A 304 15.89 -10.62 13.81
CA THR A 304 14.61 -11.14 13.34
C THR A 304 14.56 -11.35 11.83
N SER A 305 15.55 -10.82 11.08
CA SER A 305 15.84 -11.25 9.68
C SER A 305 16.23 -12.68 9.54
N SER A 306 16.59 -13.25 10.67
CA SER A 306 17.29 -14.49 10.66
C SER A 306 17.14 -15.28 11.95
N SER A 307 16.28 -14.96 12.94
CA SER A 307 16.29 -15.69 14.23
C SER A 307 15.08 -15.47 15.18
N ARG A 308 14.22 -16.50 15.29
CA ARG A 308 13.36 -16.96 16.42
C ARG A 308 12.34 -16.04 17.14
N ARG A 309 11.10 -16.56 17.13
CA ARG A 309 10.00 -16.55 18.13
C ARG A 309 10.38 -16.04 19.53
N ASN A 310 10.15 -14.76 19.76
CA ASN A 310 9.13 -14.21 20.66
C ASN A 310 9.13 -12.71 20.41
N ASP A 311 7.94 -12.19 20.12
CA ASP A 311 7.52 -10.79 20.06
C ASP A 311 8.44 -9.79 19.36
N ASP A 312 7.83 -9.14 18.37
CA ASP A 312 8.27 -7.89 17.77
C ASP A 312 9.35 -7.99 16.67
N ASP A 313 9.07 -7.27 15.57
CA ASP A 313 10.01 -6.80 14.57
C ASP A 313 10.55 -7.77 13.50
N PHE A 314 9.76 -8.21 12.52
CA PHE A 314 10.33 -8.50 11.18
C PHE A 314 9.30 -8.44 10.07
N PHE A 315 9.73 -8.20 8.82
CA PHE A 315 8.97 -8.27 7.55
C PHE A 315 8.34 -7.00 6.98
N ILE A 316 9.13 -5.94 6.75
CA ILE A 316 8.66 -4.77 5.96
C ILE A 316 8.30 -5.11 4.52
N PHE A 317 8.85 -6.20 3.99
CA PHE A 317 8.62 -6.63 2.63
C PHE A 317 8.03 -8.03 2.65
N LEU A 318 6.76 -8.14 3.07
CA LEU A 318 6.11 -9.44 3.15
C LEU A 318 6.21 -10.20 1.81
N PRO A 319 6.76 -11.42 1.82
CA PRO A 319 6.62 -12.37 0.73
C PRO A 319 5.26 -13.05 0.87
N ILE A 320 4.17 -12.35 0.53
CA ILE A 320 2.80 -12.92 0.56
C ILE A 320 2.33 -13.38 -0.83
N PHE A 321 3.06 -13.12 -1.91
CA PHE A 321 2.60 -13.48 -3.25
C PHE A 321 3.44 -14.60 -3.88
N GLN A 322 3.17 -15.85 -3.48
CA GLN A 322 3.36 -17.02 -4.34
C GLN A 322 2.16 -17.94 -4.24
#